data_AF-A0A7X9B2P0-F1
#
_entry.id   AF-A0A7X9B2P0-F1
#
_cell.length_a   1.000
_cell.length_b   1.000
_cell.length_c   1.000
_cell.angle_alpha   90.00
_cell.angle_beta   90.00
_cell.angle_gamma   90.00
#
_symmetry.space_group_name_H-M   'P 1'
#
loop_
_entity.id
_entity.type
_entity.pdbx_description
1 polymer ?
#
loop_
_entity_poly.entity_id
_entity_poly.type
_entity_poly.pdbx_seq_one_letter_code
_entity_poly.pdbx_strand_id
1 'polypeptide(L)'
;MDINDKFKFMAFLDKARWCGSGIEANYNFANLANKNADGNQKILTHFIGYITDRQTPFEVVFEQLDYIFSQMLHDFCDNGLSVDELLDPDKPTTYFKKKPTNGSKSGDEKPAAYTFVSHKQPAADSQYEDITRELREDDDAIFYATSRFYPTDYNAIRITLEILSDGVGNTKFARSILEFMKWAIGDDPKQAGLERLLYALWLLGYADLGSWAAKKGQKQPWIFDTKNRLAVFEKKIKHLKEFKAEGLESEFYKKNFARNDSSIKNNDRFSSKRLMCFVRDMLKFKPYAEILKGTIGEPAFDSLYLQMPDVLELPGDVWNNNDRFQKCLYNGESPKGKPNIAIRKLYAKLCKKHGKENVRCYPEQFDCTFSFVPKMCKSVNRENCAFCPLNNKLESPRIPDDFCHRIGEKFCPFLLFSCGFKARCKDVIDLCPNREK
;
A
#
# COMPACT_ATOMS: atom_id res chain seq x y z
N MET A 1 -26.45 -17.62 7.53
CA MET A 1 -25.20 -17.34 8.27
C MET A 1 -25.30 -16.01 8.99
N ASP A 2 -24.94 -15.96 10.28
CA ASP A 2 -24.86 -14.69 11.03
C ASP A 2 -23.74 -13.81 10.49
N ILE A 3 -23.90 -12.50 10.61
CA ILE A 3 -22.92 -11.55 10.09
C ILE A 3 -21.55 -11.68 10.77
N ASN A 4 -21.52 -12.11 12.03
CA ASN A 4 -20.27 -12.37 12.75
C ASN A 4 -19.44 -13.46 12.08
N ASP A 5 -20.07 -14.55 11.62
CA ASP A 5 -19.34 -15.66 10.98
C ASP A 5 -18.80 -15.27 9.61
N LYS A 6 -19.51 -14.39 8.87
CA LYS A 6 -19.01 -13.80 7.62
C LYS A 6 -17.76 -12.97 7.87
N PHE A 7 -17.74 -12.19 8.95
CA PHE A 7 -16.58 -11.39 9.32
C PHE A 7 -15.41 -12.27 9.77
N LYS A 8 -15.65 -13.35 10.51
CA LYS A 8 -14.60 -14.35 10.84
C LYS A 8 -14.02 -14.95 9.57
N PHE A 9 -14.85 -15.26 8.57
CA PHE A 9 -14.37 -15.75 7.28
C PHE A 9 -13.48 -14.72 6.55
N MET A 10 -13.88 -13.44 6.55
CA MET A 10 -13.04 -12.37 6.00
C MET A 10 -11.72 -12.22 6.76
N ALA A 11 -11.74 -12.33 8.09
CA ALA A 11 -10.55 -12.31 8.92
C ALA A 11 -9.63 -13.53 8.65
N PHE A 12 -10.20 -14.70 8.37
CA PHE A 12 -9.45 -15.88 7.93
C PHE A 12 -8.75 -15.62 6.59
N LEU A 13 -9.46 -15.10 5.58
CA LEU A 13 -8.87 -14.79 4.27
C LEU A 13 -7.75 -13.75 4.40
N ASP A 14 -7.99 -12.68 5.16
CA ASP A 14 -6.98 -11.66 5.41
C ASP A 14 -5.77 -12.26 6.13
N LYS A 15 -5.96 -13.01 7.24
CA LYS A 15 -4.83 -13.62 7.94
C LYS A 15 -4.05 -14.60 7.06
N ALA A 16 -4.74 -15.37 6.21
CA ALA A 16 -4.14 -16.27 5.24
C ALA A 16 -3.25 -15.55 4.21
N ARG A 17 -3.61 -14.32 3.81
CA ARG A 17 -2.78 -13.48 2.93
C ARG A 17 -1.42 -13.17 3.55
N TRP A 18 -1.40 -12.96 4.87
CA TRP A 18 -0.24 -12.50 5.64
C TRP A 18 0.54 -13.62 6.35
N CYS A 19 0.15 -14.89 6.22
CA CYS A 19 0.80 -15.99 6.91
C CYS A 19 1.39 -17.05 5.97
N GLY A 20 2.36 -17.79 6.50
CA GLY A 20 2.84 -19.04 5.93
C GLY A 20 4.07 -18.94 5.02
N SER A 21 4.56 -20.11 4.60
CA SER A 21 5.83 -20.25 3.86
C SER A 21 5.80 -19.74 2.41
N GLY A 22 4.65 -19.30 1.89
CA GLY A 22 4.50 -18.79 0.52
C GLY A 22 4.14 -17.31 0.46
N ILE A 23 4.36 -16.57 1.55
CA ILE A 23 4.04 -15.15 1.65
C ILE A 23 4.79 -14.28 0.63
N GLU A 24 6.03 -14.66 0.29
CA GLU A 24 6.84 -14.02 -0.75
C GLU A 24 6.21 -14.17 -2.14
N ALA A 25 5.46 -15.26 -2.35
CA ALA A 25 4.76 -15.55 -3.59
C ALA A 25 3.34 -14.95 -3.68
N ASN A 26 2.92 -14.19 -2.66
CA ASN A 26 1.59 -13.54 -2.58
C ASN A 26 1.65 -12.03 -2.90
N TYR A 27 2.68 -11.56 -3.64
CA TYR A 27 2.80 -10.17 -4.11
C TYR A 27 2.90 -9.11 -2.99
N ASN A 28 3.35 -9.50 -1.80
CA ASN A 28 3.48 -8.59 -0.65
C ASN A 28 4.89 -7.98 -0.52
N PHE A 29 5.80 -8.31 -1.44
CA PHE A 29 7.19 -7.86 -1.42
C PHE A 29 7.48 -6.97 -2.63
N ALA A 30 8.19 -5.86 -2.41
CA ALA A 30 8.66 -5.01 -3.50
C ALA A 30 9.66 -5.79 -4.37
N ASN A 31 9.62 -5.60 -5.69
CA ASN A 31 10.62 -6.21 -6.57
C ASN A 31 11.95 -5.47 -6.44
N LEU A 32 12.98 -6.11 -5.89
CA LEU A 32 14.25 -5.46 -5.60
C LEU A 32 15.33 -5.84 -6.62
N ALA A 33 16.02 -4.85 -7.16
CA ALA A 33 17.22 -5.06 -7.99
C ALA A 33 18.38 -5.66 -7.18
N ASN A 34 18.48 -5.33 -5.90
CA ASN A 34 19.44 -5.91 -4.98
C ASN A 34 18.75 -6.89 -4.02
N LYS A 35 18.96 -8.21 -4.21
CA LYS A 35 18.41 -9.24 -3.32
C LYS A 35 18.92 -9.12 -1.86
N ASN A 36 20.08 -8.48 -1.67
CA ASN A 36 20.69 -8.25 -0.36
C ASN A 36 20.38 -6.87 0.23
N ALA A 37 19.38 -6.15 -0.30
CA ALA A 37 18.97 -4.85 0.22
C ALA A 37 18.68 -4.93 1.74
N ASP A 38 19.10 -3.91 2.47
CA ASP A 38 18.85 -3.82 3.90
C ASP A 38 17.37 -3.49 4.21
N GLY A 39 17.01 -3.47 5.50
CA GLY A 39 15.63 -3.18 5.90
C GLY A 39 15.17 -1.78 5.51
N ASN A 40 16.06 -0.78 5.52
CA ASN A 40 15.73 0.59 5.16
C ASN A 40 15.42 0.72 3.66
N GLN A 41 16.28 0.15 2.81
CA GLN A 41 16.11 0.11 1.36
C GLN A 41 14.80 -0.58 0.99
N LYS A 42 14.53 -1.76 1.57
CA LYS A 42 13.28 -2.51 1.37
C LYS A 42 12.04 -1.67 1.63
N ILE A 43 12.00 -1.01 2.80
CA ILE A 43 10.84 -0.23 3.24
C ILE A 43 10.73 1.07 2.44
N LEU A 44 11.85 1.72 2.11
CA LEU A 44 11.85 2.95 1.32
C LEU A 44 11.40 2.66 -0.12
N THR A 45 11.84 1.56 -0.74
CA THR A 45 11.32 1.12 -2.05
C THR A 45 9.81 0.92 -1.98
N HIS A 46 9.32 0.17 -0.99
CA HIS A 46 7.90 -0.09 -0.82
C HIS A 46 7.08 1.20 -0.62
N PHE A 47 7.61 2.16 0.15
CA PHE A 47 7.00 3.47 0.32
C PHE A 47 6.93 4.25 -0.99
N ILE A 48 8.04 4.31 -1.75
CA ILE A 48 8.10 4.99 -3.04
C ILE A 48 7.13 4.35 -4.05
N GLY A 49 7.01 3.02 -4.07
CA GLY A 49 6.00 2.30 -4.84
C GLY A 49 4.59 2.80 -4.53
N TYR A 50 4.21 2.88 -3.25
CA TYR A 50 2.88 3.38 -2.87
C TYR A 50 2.62 4.84 -3.21
N ILE A 51 3.61 5.75 -3.08
CA ILE A 51 3.39 7.16 -3.42
C ILE A 51 3.22 7.41 -4.93
N THR A 52 3.66 6.45 -5.75
CA THR A 52 3.54 6.43 -7.21
C THR A 52 2.43 5.51 -7.74
N ASP A 53 1.81 4.70 -6.89
CA ASP A 53 0.63 3.86 -7.20
C ASP A 53 -0.64 4.70 -7.44
N ARG A 54 -0.67 5.51 -8.49
CA ARG A 54 -1.80 6.39 -8.80
C ARG A 54 -2.64 5.85 -9.92
N GLN A 55 -3.40 4.77 -9.72
CA GLN A 55 -4.15 4.13 -10.83
C GLN A 55 -3.22 3.61 -11.95
N THR A 56 -1.94 3.45 -11.65
CA THR A 56 -0.99 2.76 -12.51
C THR A 56 -1.26 1.25 -12.37
N PRO A 57 -1.17 0.44 -13.44
CA PRO A 57 -1.29 -1.01 -13.30
C PRO A 57 -0.33 -1.55 -12.24
N PHE A 58 -0.79 -2.55 -11.49
CA PHE A 58 -0.05 -3.12 -10.36
C PHE A 58 1.34 -3.59 -10.79
N GLU A 59 1.40 -4.29 -11.93
CA GLU A 59 2.61 -4.85 -12.54
C GLU A 59 3.62 -3.75 -12.89
N VAL A 60 3.14 -2.60 -13.36
CA VAL A 60 4.02 -1.47 -13.69
C VAL A 60 4.62 -0.86 -12.41
N VAL A 61 3.86 -0.75 -11.33
CA VAL A 61 4.36 -0.16 -10.08
C VAL A 61 5.27 -1.15 -9.35
N PHE A 62 4.72 -2.29 -8.96
CA PHE A 62 5.37 -3.18 -7.99
C PHE A 62 6.34 -4.18 -8.62
N GLU A 63 6.36 -4.31 -9.96
CA GLU A 63 7.31 -5.19 -10.64
C GLU A 63 8.37 -4.38 -11.41
N GLN A 64 7.97 -3.38 -12.20
CA GLN A 64 8.94 -2.59 -12.98
C GLN A 64 9.49 -1.38 -12.21
N LEU A 65 8.61 -0.50 -11.71
CA LEU A 65 9.06 0.71 -11.03
C LEU A 65 9.76 0.38 -9.71
N ASP A 66 9.29 -0.58 -8.91
CA ASP A 66 9.99 -1.02 -7.69
C ASP A 66 11.40 -1.54 -7.97
N TYR A 67 11.62 -2.23 -9.10
CA TYR A 67 12.96 -2.67 -9.50
C TYR A 67 13.86 -1.46 -9.80
N ILE A 68 13.37 -0.50 -10.57
CA ILE A 68 14.11 0.72 -10.89
C ILE A 68 14.38 1.54 -9.62
N PHE A 69 13.35 1.73 -8.79
CA PHE A 69 13.42 2.49 -7.56
C PHE A 69 14.33 1.85 -6.54
N SER A 70 14.32 0.53 -6.37
CA SER A 70 15.24 -0.15 -5.46
C SER A 70 16.71 0.02 -5.87
N GLN A 71 17.00 0.02 -7.17
CA GLN A 71 18.34 0.34 -7.65
C GLN A 71 18.72 1.80 -7.36
N MET A 72 17.85 2.75 -7.70
CA MET A 72 18.03 4.17 -7.42
C MET A 72 18.24 4.44 -5.92
N LEU A 73 17.48 3.76 -5.07
CA LEU A 73 17.53 3.92 -3.62
C LEU A 73 18.75 3.25 -2.99
N HIS A 74 19.29 2.20 -3.60
CA HIS A 74 20.59 1.66 -3.22
C HIS A 74 21.69 2.69 -3.48
N ASP A 75 21.70 3.33 -4.66
CA ASP A 75 22.69 4.37 -4.96
C ASP A 75 22.53 5.61 -4.07
N PHE A 76 21.29 5.95 -3.73
CA PHE A 76 20.98 6.98 -2.74
C PHE A 76 21.52 6.61 -1.36
N CYS A 77 21.18 5.44 -0.81
CA CYS A 77 21.52 5.10 0.56
C CYS A 77 23.01 4.77 0.73
N ASP A 78 23.58 3.97 -0.17
CA ASP A 78 24.88 3.32 0.04
C ASP A 78 25.99 4.01 -0.74
N ASN A 79 25.72 4.41 -2.00
CA ASN A 79 26.73 5.00 -2.87
C ASN A 79 26.88 6.51 -2.74
N GLY A 80 26.12 7.14 -1.85
CA GLY A 80 26.35 8.55 -1.57
C GLY A 80 25.62 9.51 -2.51
N LEU A 81 24.93 9.05 -3.56
CA LEU A 81 24.41 9.94 -4.60
C LEU A 81 23.36 10.92 -4.07
N SER A 82 23.48 12.17 -4.52
CA SER A 82 22.52 13.24 -4.25
C SER A 82 21.24 13.05 -5.07
N VAL A 83 20.17 13.72 -4.64
CA VAL A 83 18.88 13.67 -5.35
C VAL A 83 19.02 14.19 -6.79
N ASP A 84 19.85 15.22 -7.02
CA ASP A 84 20.12 15.73 -8.36
C ASP A 84 20.86 14.71 -9.23
N GLU A 85 21.88 14.02 -8.70
CA GLU A 85 22.59 12.97 -9.44
C GLU A 85 21.68 11.81 -9.87
N LEU A 86 20.64 11.53 -9.08
CA LEU A 86 19.69 10.45 -9.33
C LEU A 86 18.55 10.83 -10.29
N LEU A 87 18.09 12.08 -10.29
CA LEU A 87 16.82 12.46 -10.90
C LEU A 87 16.91 13.58 -11.95
N ASP A 88 18.02 14.32 -12.02
CA ASP A 88 18.23 15.33 -13.07
C ASP A 88 18.45 14.62 -14.42
N PRO A 89 17.61 14.85 -15.45
CA PRO A 89 17.71 14.18 -16.74
C PRO A 89 19.03 14.37 -17.49
N ASP A 90 19.78 15.42 -17.15
CA ASP A 90 21.02 15.76 -17.85
C ASP A 90 22.25 15.14 -17.15
N LYS A 91 22.07 14.41 -16.03
CA LYS A 91 23.14 13.71 -15.31
C LYS A 91 23.39 12.30 -15.86
N PRO A 92 24.66 11.84 -15.91
CA PRO A 92 24.99 10.51 -16.43
C PRO A 92 24.44 9.38 -15.54
N THR A 93 24.36 9.60 -14.23
CA THR A 93 23.87 8.66 -13.21
C THR A 93 22.36 8.71 -13.02
N THR A 94 21.63 9.42 -13.89
CA THR A 94 20.20 9.62 -13.69
C THR A 94 19.39 8.36 -13.95
N TYR A 95 18.40 8.13 -13.09
CA TYR A 95 17.36 7.12 -13.23
C TYR A 95 16.13 7.69 -13.98
N PHE A 96 16.20 8.93 -14.47
CA PHE A 96 15.07 9.62 -15.08
C PHE A 96 15.48 10.29 -16.39
N LYS A 97 15.00 9.79 -17.53
CA LYS A 97 15.44 10.24 -18.87
C LYS A 97 14.30 10.73 -19.73
N LYS A 98 14.60 11.62 -20.67
CA LYS A 98 13.69 11.97 -21.78
C LYS A 98 13.53 10.73 -22.67
N LYS A 99 12.29 10.40 -23.03
CA LYS A 99 12.02 9.34 -24.01
C LYS A 99 12.61 9.75 -25.37
N PRO A 100 13.25 8.82 -26.10
CA PRO A 100 13.59 9.06 -27.49
C PRO A 100 12.30 9.33 -28.28
N THR A 101 12.23 10.48 -28.95
CA THR A 101 11.12 10.82 -29.84
C THR A 101 11.29 10.04 -31.14
N ASN A 102 10.67 8.86 -31.23
CA ASN A 102 10.55 8.16 -32.51
C ASN A 102 9.58 8.94 -33.41
N GLY A 103 10.12 9.87 -34.20
CA GLY A 103 9.52 10.39 -35.43
C GLY A 103 8.10 10.96 -35.34
N SER A 104 7.72 11.64 -34.25
CA SER A 104 6.45 12.37 -34.23
C SER A 104 6.49 13.47 -35.29
N LYS A 105 5.69 13.28 -36.35
CA LYS A 105 5.50 14.25 -37.43
C LYS A 105 5.20 15.63 -36.83
N SER A 106 5.99 16.60 -37.27
CA SER A 106 5.90 18.03 -36.98
C SER A 106 4.46 18.53 -37.03
N GLY A 107 3.99 19.15 -35.95
CA GLY A 107 2.73 19.91 -35.93
C GLY A 107 2.21 20.24 -34.54
N ASP A 108 2.33 19.30 -33.60
CA ASP A 108 1.87 19.49 -32.21
C ASP A 108 3.05 19.24 -31.26
N GLU A 109 3.61 20.30 -30.66
CA GLU A 109 4.59 20.19 -29.58
C GLU A 109 3.94 19.54 -28.35
N LYS A 110 3.86 18.20 -28.33
CA LYS A 110 3.60 17.46 -27.10
C LYS A 110 4.81 17.64 -26.18
N PRO A 111 4.62 17.93 -24.89
CA PRO A 111 5.73 18.02 -23.95
C PRO A 111 6.56 16.73 -23.99
N ALA A 112 7.88 16.85 -23.90
CA ALA A 112 8.80 15.71 -23.88
C ALA A 112 8.33 14.70 -22.82
N ALA A 113 8.07 13.46 -23.25
CA ALA A 113 7.70 12.39 -22.33
C ALA A 113 8.97 11.94 -21.60
N TYR A 114 8.93 11.83 -20.28
CA TYR A 114 10.04 11.30 -19.48
C TYR A 114 9.70 9.91 -18.95
N THR A 115 10.72 9.13 -18.63
CA THR A 115 10.58 7.76 -18.11
C THR A 115 11.64 7.48 -17.06
N PHE A 116 11.30 6.63 -16.09
CA PHE A 116 12.30 6.05 -15.20
C PHE A 116 13.04 4.95 -15.96
N VAL A 117 14.34 4.82 -15.72
CA VAL A 117 15.23 3.84 -16.35
C VAL A 117 16.11 3.18 -15.30
N SER A 118 16.32 1.88 -15.42
CA SER A 118 17.35 1.17 -14.66
C SER A 118 18.74 1.43 -15.28
N HIS A 119 19.82 1.08 -14.59
CA HIS A 119 21.16 0.95 -15.22
C HIS A 119 21.63 -0.50 -15.31
N LYS A 120 20.82 -1.46 -14.87
CA LYS A 120 21.15 -2.88 -14.84
C LYS A 120 20.08 -3.68 -15.57
N GLN A 121 20.49 -4.70 -16.32
CA GLN A 121 19.55 -5.69 -16.83
C GLN A 121 19.02 -6.56 -15.66
N PRO A 122 17.76 -7.02 -15.72
CA PRO A 122 17.27 -8.06 -14.82
C PRO A 122 18.16 -9.30 -14.88
N ALA A 123 18.37 -9.96 -13.75
CA ALA A 123 18.95 -11.30 -13.75
C ALA A 123 18.01 -12.27 -14.49
N ALA A 124 18.59 -13.19 -15.27
CA ALA A 124 17.87 -14.21 -16.03
C ALA A 124 17.04 -15.17 -15.15
N ASP A 125 17.30 -15.23 -13.84
CA ASP A 125 16.54 -16.05 -12.88
C ASP A 125 15.42 -15.28 -12.18
N SER A 126 15.17 -14.02 -12.54
CA SER A 126 14.10 -13.26 -11.90
C SER A 126 12.76 -13.87 -12.33
N GLN A 127 11.85 -14.09 -11.36
CA GLN A 127 10.46 -14.51 -11.59
C GLN A 127 9.65 -13.56 -12.52
N TYR A 128 10.31 -12.52 -13.02
CA TYR A 128 9.79 -11.44 -13.84
C TYR A 128 10.35 -11.47 -15.26
N GLU A 129 11.22 -12.43 -15.61
CA GLU A 129 11.71 -12.60 -16.99
C GLU A 129 10.53 -12.71 -17.98
N ASP A 130 9.52 -13.51 -17.64
CA ASP A 130 8.32 -13.70 -18.48
C ASP A 130 7.48 -12.40 -18.63
N ILE A 131 7.25 -11.67 -17.53
CA ILE A 131 6.49 -10.41 -17.56
C ILE A 131 7.27 -9.32 -18.32
N THR A 132 8.60 -9.32 -18.18
CA THR A 132 9.45 -8.40 -18.93
C THR A 132 9.55 -8.72 -20.41
N ARG A 133 9.50 -9.99 -20.82
CA ARG A 133 9.62 -10.35 -22.23
C ARG A 133 8.45 -9.82 -23.07
N GLU A 134 7.26 -9.75 -22.48
CA GLU A 134 6.07 -9.18 -23.14
C GLU A 134 6.08 -7.64 -23.19
N LEU A 135 6.90 -6.99 -22.36
CA LEU A 135 6.93 -5.53 -22.19
C LEU A 135 8.22 -4.88 -22.73
N ARG A 136 9.18 -5.68 -23.21
CA ARG A 136 10.39 -5.21 -23.91
C ARG A 136 10.04 -4.87 -25.36
N GLU A 137 10.41 -3.67 -25.79
CA GLU A 137 10.41 -3.31 -27.22
C GLU A 137 11.68 -3.81 -27.95
N ASP A 138 12.72 -4.22 -27.21
CA ASP A 138 13.99 -4.71 -27.77
C ASP A 138 14.67 -5.73 -26.83
N ASP A 139 15.37 -6.72 -27.41
CA ASP A 139 16.00 -7.84 -26.66
C ASP A 139 17.16 -7.38 -25.75
N ASP A 140 17.76 -6.22 -26.02
CA ASP A 140 18.83 -5.59 -25.23
C ASP A 140 18.33 -4.57 -24.19
N ALA A 141 17.01 -4.39 -24.05
CA ALA A 141 16.44 -3.23 -23.36
C ALA A 141 16.63 -3.24 -21.83
N ILE A 142 17.25 -2.17 -21.34
CA ILE A 142 17.21 -1.71 -19.95
C ILE A 142 15.75 -1.54 -19.50
N PHE A 143 15.39 -1.91 -18.27
CA PHE A 143 14.04 -1.62 -17.73
C PHE A 143 13.75 -0.12 -17.82
N TYR A 144 12.62 0.24 -18.41
CA TYR A 144 12.06 1.57 -18.31
C TYR A 144 10.57 1.51 -18.02
N ALA A 145 10.10 2.44 -17.19
CA ALA A 145 8.69 2.56 -16.88
C ALA A 145 8.29 4.03 -16.76
N THR A 146 7.17 4.36 -17.40
CA THR A 146 6.62 5.72 -17.38
C THR A 146 5.53 5.81 -16.33
N SER A 147 5.72 6.70 -15.35
CA SER A 147 4.64 7.03 -14.42
C SER A 147 3.44 7.61 -15.18
N ARG A 148 2.25 7.11 -14.86
CA ARG A 148 0.97 7.60 -15.39
C ARG A 148 0.66 9.03 -14.92
N PHE A 149 1.16 9.43 -13.75
CA PHE A 149 0.86 10.71 -13.09
C PHE A 149 2.08 11.64 -13.07
N TYR A 150 2.89 11.61 -14.12
CA TYR A 150 3.94 12.59 -14.35
C TYR A 150 3.35 14.02 -14.55
N PRO A 151 3.95 15.09 -13.97
CA PRO A 151 5.19 15.13 -13.17
C PRO A 151 5.00 14.93 -11.67
N THR A 152 3.79 14.67 -11.21
CA THR A 152 3.46 14.64 -9.79
C THR A 152 4.20 13.54 -9.03
N ASP A 153 4.34 12.35 -9.64
CA ASP A 153 5.07 11.23 -9.04
C ASP A 153 6.57 11.52 -8.94
N TYR A 154 7.17 12.09 -9.99
CA TYR A 154 8.57 12.54 -9.98
C TYR A 154 8.83 13.50 -8.81
N ASN A 155 7.96 14.51 -8.65
CA ASN A 155 8.10 15.48 -7.56
C ASN A 155 7.89 14.84 -6.17
N ALA A 156 7.01 13.85 -6.05
CA ALA A 156 6.79 13.14 -4.79
C ALA A 156 8.06 12.38 -4.35
N ILE A 157 8.71 11.70 -5.29
CA ILE A 157 9.98 10.99 -5.06
C ILE A 157 11.06 12.00 -4.68
N ARG A 158 11.26 13.03 -5.50
CA ARG A 158 12.32 14.02 -5.30
C ARG A 158 12.26 14.65 -3.90
N ILE A 159 11.09 15.13 -3.49
CA ILE A 159 10.91 15.75 -2.17
C ILE A 159 11.11 14.75 -1.04
N THR A 160 10.61 13.53 -1.19
CA THR A 160 10.84 12.47 -0.21
C THR A 160 12.33 12.27 0.02
N LEU A 161 13.13 12.18 -1.05
CA LEU A 161 14.57 11.98 -0.93
C LEU A 161 15.29 13.21 -0.37
N GLU A 162 14.92 14.43 -0.77
CA GLU A 162 15.52 15.67 -0.23
C GLU A 162 15.26 15.80 1.28
N ILE A 163 14.03 15.50 1.74
CA ILE A 163 13.71 15.49 3.18
C ILE A 163 14.54 14.45 3.94
N LEU A 164 14.74 13.27 3.36
CA LEU A 164 15.51 12.20 4.00
C LEU A 164 17.02 12.51 4.01
N SER A 165 17.58 13.14 2.97
CA SER A 165 19.02 13.47 2.90
C SER A 165 19.39 14.66 3.78
N ASP A 166 18.65 15.75 3.66
CA ASP A 166 19.07 17.04 4.19
C ASP A 166 18.43 17.31 5.56
N GLY A 167 17.30 16.65 5.82
CA GLY A 167 16.48 16.91 6.99
C GLY A 167 15.70 18.21 6.85
N VAL A 168 14.66 18.37 7.67
CA VAL A 168 13.83 19.57 7.69
C VAL A 168 13.46 19.97 9.11
N GLY A 169 13.43 21.28 9.37
CA GLY A 169 12.96 21.84 10.64
C GLY A 169 13.80 21.38 11.83
N ASN A 170 15.11 21.21 11.65
CA ASN A 170 16.07 20.63 12.62
C ASN A 170 15.89 19.13 12.89
N THR A 171 15.21 18.36 12.04
CA THR A 171 15.26 16.90 12.09
C THR A 171 16.04 16.37 10.90
N LYS A 172 17.11 15.62 11.13
CA LYS A 172 17.86 14.94 10.08
C LYS A 172 17.53 13.46 10.14
N PHE A 173 17.06 12.88 9.04
CA PHE A 173 16.65 11.47 8.96
C PHE A 173 17.67 10.57 8.27
N ALA A 174 18.80 11.12 7.80
CA ALA A 174 19.92 10.39 7.23
C ALA A 174 19.51 9.29 6.23
N ARG A 175 18.97 9.68 5.06
CA ARG A 175 18.54 8.75 3.99
C ARG A 175 17.71 7.55 4.46
N SER A 176 17.09 7.65 5.64
CA SER A 176 16.43 6.54 6.31
C SER A 176 14.97 6.84 6.57
N ILE A 177 14.11 6.07 5.91
CA ILE A 177 12.67 6.10 6.19
C ILE A 177 12.36 5.52 7.56
N LEU A 178 13.19 4.59 8.04
CA LEU A 178 13.04 4.00 9.38
C LEU A 178 13.26 5.05 10.47
N GLU A 179 14.29 5.89 10.36
CA GLU A 179 14.51 7.00 11.29
C GLU A 179 13.38 8.04 11.22
N PHE A 180 12.87 8.31 10.01
CA PHE A 180 11.68 9.15 9.83
C PHE A 180 10.45 8.58 10.54
N MET A 181 10.16 7.30 10.33
CA MET A 181 9.03 6.62 10.96
C MET A 181 9.18 6.58 12.48
N LYS A 182 10.37 6.25 12.98
CA LYS A 182 10.68 6.25 14.42
C LYS A 182 10.43 7.61 15.05
N TRP A 183 10.92 8.69 14.43
CA TRP A 183 10.65 10.05 14.87
C TRP A 183 9.14 10.39 14.88
N ALA A 184 8.42 9.97 13.83
CA ALA A 184 6.99 10.20 13.69
C ALA A 184 6.18 9.44 14.75
N ILE A 185 6.57 8.22 15.08
CA ILE A 185 5.92 7.40 16.11
C ILE A 185 6.23 7.98 17.50
N GLY A 186 7.49 8.37 17.74
CA GLY A 186 7.98 8.78 19.05
C GLY A 186 8.58 7.62 19.83
N ASP A 187 9.36 7.97 20.86
CA ASP A 187 10.18 7.02 21.63
C ASP A 187 9.43 6.40 22.83
N ASP A 188 8.30 7.00 23.22
CA ASP A 188 7.42 6.53 24.29
C ASP A 188 6.25 5.72 23.68
N PRO A 189 6.04 4.46 24.08
CA PRO A 189 4.89 3.66 23.65
C PRO A 189 3.52 4.33 23.91
N LYS A 190 3.43 5.22 24.90
CA LYS A 190 2.22 6.02 25.17
C LYS A 190 2.02 7.16 24.17
N GLN A 191 3.08 7.58 23.50
CA GLN A 191 3.08 8.60 22.44
C GLN A 191 3.00 8.00 21.04
N ALA A 192 3.23 6.68 20.91
CA ALA A 192 3.13 5.95 19.65
C ALA A 192 1.72 6.09 19.05
N GLY A 193 1.62 6.86 17.97
CA GLY A 193 0.35 7.18 17.32
C GLY A 193 0.33 6.73 15.86
N LEU A 194 -0.56 5.80 15.53
CA LEU A 194 -0.74 5.32 14.15
C LEU A 194 -1.24 6.44 13.22
N GLU A 195 -2.12 7.31 13.71
CA GLU A 195 -2.55 8.52 13.00
C GLU A 195 -1.39 9.49 12.75
N ARG A 196 -0.50 9.65 13.73
CA ARG A 196 0.68 10.52 13.62
C ARG A 196 1.66 10.00 12.59
N LEU A 197 1.91 8.68 12.58
CA LEU A 197 2.70 8.03 11.55
C LEU A 197 2.10 8.25 10.15
N LEU A 198 0.79 8.01 9.99
CA LEU A 198 0.10 8.22 8.71
C LEU A 198 0.19 9.66 8.24
N TYR A 199 0.01 10.62 9.13
CA TYR A 199 0.12 12.04 8.78
C TYR A 199 1.55 12.44 8.40
N ALA A 200 2.55 11.97 9.14
CA ALA A 200 3.95 12.20 8.81
C ALA A 200 4.31 11.64 7.42
N LEU A 201 3.91 10.39 7.14
CA LEU A 201 4.11 9.78 5.83
C LEU A 201 3.34 10.50 4.71
N TRP A 202 2.16 11.05 5.02
CA TRP A 202 1.43 11.90 4.08
C TRP A 202 2.16 13.20 3.79
N LEU A 203 2.74 13.84 4.81
CA LEU A 203 3.59 15.02 4.60
C LEU A 203 4.78 14.69 3.71
N LEU A 204 5.42 13.55 3.94
CA LEU A 204 6.60 13.12 3.22
C LEU A 204 6.31 12.89 1.73
N GLY A 205 5.25 12.13 1.42
CA GLY A 205 4.99 11.67 0.05
C GLY A 205 3.86 12.38 -0.70
N TYR A 206 2.89 12.99 0.01
CA TYR A 206 1.62 13.43 -0.59
C TYR A 206 1.22 14.88 -0.36
N ALA A 207 1.79 15.58 0.62
CA ALA A 207 1.38 16.94 0.90
C ALA A 207 1.66 17.88 -0.28
N ASP A 208 0.64 18.65 -0.65
CA ASP A 208 0.71 19.76 -1.61
C ASP A 208 1.33 19.35 -2.96
N LEU A 209 0.99 18.15 -3.44
CA LEU A 209 1.35 17.64 -4.77
C LEU A 209 0.83 18.44 -5.95
N GLY A 210 -0.04 19.41 -5.68
CA GLY A 210 -0.80 20.16 -6.69
C GLY A 210 -1.86 19.28 -7.37
N SER A 211 -2.80 19.92 -8.05
CA SER A 211 -3.71 19.24 -8.97
C SER A 211 -3.15 19.31 -10.38
N TRP A 212 -3.15 18.16 -11.08
CA TRP A 212 -2.73 18.02 -12.48
C TRP A 212 -3.66 18.76 -13.48
N ALA A 213 -4.54 19.66 -13.03
CA ALA A 213 -5.40 20.43 -13.90
C ALA A 213 -4.58 21.49 -14.64
N ALA A 214 -3.76 21.04 -15.58
CA ALA A 214 -3.13 21.85 -16.60
C ALA A 214 -4.25 22.62 -17.31
N LYS A 215 -4.38 23.91 -17.02
CA LYS A 215 -5.10 24.79 -17.92
C LYS A 215 -4.38 24.69 -19.27
N LYS A 216 -5.10 24.25 -20.31
CA LYS A 216 -4.58 24.15 -21.69
C LYS A 216 -3.77 25.42 -22.00
N GLY A 217 -2.51 25.25 -22.36
CA GLY A 217 -1.64 26.34 -22.82
C GLY A 217 -0.66 26.94 -21.80
N GLN A 218 -0.64 26.49 -20.54
CA GLN A 218 0.46 26.86 -19.63
C GLN A 218 1.64 25.91 -19.81
N LYS A 219 2.84 26.46 -20.07
CA LYS A 219 4.12 25.74 -19.93
C LYS A 219 4.20 25.12 -18.52
N GLN A 220 5.05 24.11 -18.31
CA GLN A 220 5.20 23.42 -17.03
C GLN A 220 6.40 23.96 -16.18
N PRO A 221 6.39 25.19 -15.65
CA PRO A 221 7.49 25.70 -14.84
C PRO A 221 7.56 25.05 -13.44
N TRP A 222 6.52 24.33 -13.01
CA TRP A 222 6.41 23.74 -11.66
C TRP A 222 7.16 22.41 -11.46
N ILE A 223 7.75 21.83 -12.52
CA ILE A 223 8.61 20.63 -12.39
C ILE A 223 9.80 20.88 -11.44
N PHE A 224 10.14 22.14 -11.18
CA PHE A 224 11.27 22.57 -10.35
C PHE A 224 10.87 23.36 -9.10
N ASP A 225 9.59 23.48 -8.76
CA ASP A 225 9.18 24.21 -7.56
C ASP A 225 9.28 23.37 -6.28
N THR A 226 10.38 22.63 -6.16
CA THR A 226 10.69 21.80 -5.00
C THR A 226 10.87 22.65 -3.74
N LYS A 227 11.40 23.87 -3.90
CA LYS A 227 11.64 24.85 -2.81
C LYS A 227 10.35 25.24 -2.08
N ASN A 228 9.27 25.58 -2.80
CA ASN A 228 8.02 25.93 -2.13
C ASN A 228 7.42 24.73 -1.37
N ARG A 229 7.63 23.51 -1.86
CA ARG A 229 7.09 22.30 -1.23
C ARG A 229 7.89 21.91 0.01
N LEU A 230 9.23 22.01 -0.04
CA LEU A 230 10.07 21.92 1.14
C LEU A 230 9.63 22.92 2.20
N ALA A 231 9.44 24.20 1.83
CA ALA A 231 8.94 25.25 2.74
C ALA A 231 7.61 24.87 3.44
N VAL A 232 6.68 24.26 2.71
CA VAL A 232 5.42 23.78 3.29
C VAL A 232 5.64 22.58 4.23
N PHE A 233 6.51 21.64 3.86
CA PHE A 233 6.90 20.55 4.75
C PHE A 233 7.55 21.10 6.03
N GLU A 234 8.43 22.10 5.95
CA GLU A 234 9.06 22.73 7.13
C GLU A 234 8.03 23.36 8.07
N LYS A 235 7.05 24.06 7.49
CA LYS A 235 5.97 24.67 8.26
C LYS A 235 5.12 23.61 8.97
N LYS A 236 4.76 22.53 8.28
CA LYS A 236 3.90 21.46 8.84
C LYS A 236 4.66 20.58 9.84
N ILE A 237 5.95 20.32 9.63
CA ILE A 237 6.76 19.53 10.57
C ILE A 237 7.01 20.30 11.88
N LYS A 238 7.15 21.63 11.84
CA LYS A 238 7.25 22.46 13.05
C LYS A 238 6.02 22.26 13.95
N HIS A 239 4.82 22.30 13.37
CA HIS A 239 3.59 22.04 14.12
C HIS A 239 3.54 20.61 14.67
N LEU A 240 4.00 19.59 13.91
CA LEU A 240 4.10 18.21 14.40
C LEU A 240 5.05 18.05 15.61
N LYS A 241 6.04 18.93 15.77
CA LYS A 241 6.94 18.92 16.92
C LYS A 241 6.31 19.57 18.15
N GLU A 242 5.66 20.71 17.96
CA GLU A 242 4.88 21.40 19.01
C GLU A 242 3.78 20.46 19.55
N PHE A 243 3.28 19.58 18.70
CA PHE A 243 2.34 18.52 19.01
C PHE A 243 2.85 17.43 19.97
N LYS A 244 4.18 17.20 20.08
CA LYS A 244 4.76 16.19 20.98
C LYS A 244 4.58 16.58 22.47
N ALA A 245 4.25 17.85 22.75
CA ALA A 245 4.12 18.39 24.10
C ALA A 245 2.70 18.29 24.70
N GLU A 246 1.66 18.23 23.86
CA GLU A 246 0.25 18.24 24.29
C GLU A 246 -0.43 16.98 23.75
N GLY A 247 -0.56 15.96 24.59
CA GLY A 247 -1.21 14.70 24.27
C GLY A 247 -2.54 14.90 23.54
N LEU A 248 -2.74 14.15 22.47
CA LEU A 248 -3.81 14.34 21.50
C LEU A 248 -5.23 14.44 22.09
N GLU A 249 -5.85 15.60 21.92
CA GLU A 249 -7.26 15.67 21.53
C GLU A 249 -7.39 15.51 20.01
N SER A 250 -8.11 14.47 19.60
CA SER A 250 -8.50 14.10 18.23
C SER A 250 -9.00 15.24 17.31
N GLU A 251 -9.29 16.44 17.81
CA GLU A 251 -9.87 17.55 17.06
C GLU A 251 -8.89 18.24 16.09
N PHE A 252 -7.59 18.38 16.41
CA PHE A 252 -6.63 19.00 15.48
C PHE A 252 -6.34 18.10 14.26
N TYR A 253 -6.21 16.80 14.48
CA TYR A 253 -6.07 15.80 13.42
C TYR A 253 -7.30 15.80 12.52
N LYS A 254 -8.50 15.73 13.10
CA LYS A 254 -9.76 15.86 12.34
C LYS A 254 -9.82 17.18 11.56
N LYS A 255 -9.41 18.31 12.15
CA LYS A 255 -9.58 19.66 11.56
C LYS A 255 -8.59 19.96 10.44
N ASN A 256 -7.33 19.50 10.51
CA ASN A 256 -6.31 19.81 9.50
C ASN A 256 -6.14 18.73 8.44
N PHE A 257 -6.46 17.47 8.76
CA PHE A 257 -6.50 16.39 7.77
C PHE A 257 -7.77 16.46 6.91
N ALA A 258 -8.90 16.92 7.48
CA ALA A 258 -10.14 17.09 6.72
C ALA A 258 -10.26 18.43 5.95
N ARG A 259 -9.41 19.45 6.19
CA ARG A 259 -9.57 20.79 5.59
C ARG A 259 -8.61 21.15 4.45
N ASN A 260 -7.45 20.52 4.35
CA ASN A 260 -6.38 21.03 3.46
C ASN A 260 -6.38 20.45 2.03
N ASP A 261 -7.49 19.84 1.61
CA ASP A 261 -7.75 19.57 0.21
C ASP A 261 -9.21 19.94 -0.03
N SER A 262 -9.47 20.84 -0.98
CA SER A 262 -10.84 21.26 -1.34
C SER A 262 -11.67 20.11 -1.93
N SER A 263 -11.07 18.94 -2.19
CA SER A 263 -11.75 17.69 -2.48
C SER A 263 -12.17 16.89 -1.23
N ILE A 264 -11.66 17.22 -0.04
CA ILE A 264 -11.97 16.54 1.22
C ILE A 264 -13.12 17.30 1.91
N LYS A 265 -14.35 16.85 1.67
CA LYS A 265 -15.52 17.35 2.40
C LYS A 265 -15.63 16.64 3.76
N ASN A 266 -15.95 17.42 4.79
CA ASN A 266 -16.28 17.03 6.16
C ASN A 266 -16.94 15.64 6.28
N ASN A 267 -16.13 14.61 6.57
CA ASN A 267 -16.45 13.25 7.07
C ASN A 267 -15.50 12.17 6.52
N ASP A 268 -14.61 12.48 5.58
CA ASP A 268 -13.62 11.52 5.09
C ASP A 268 -12.43 11.44 6.07
N ARG A 269 -12.67 10.84 7.26
CA ARG A 269 -11.77 9.85 7.86
C ARG A 269 -10.29 10.10 7.64
N PHE A 270 -9.82 9.57 6.51
CA PHE A 270 -8.43 9.52 6.10
C PHE A 270 -8.37 9.26 4.58
N SER A 271 -7.83 10.19 3.80
CA SER A 271 -7.92 10.22 2.33
C SER A 271 -6.80 9.48 1.58
N SER A 272 -5.79 8.90 2.26
CA SER A 272 -4.70 8.17 1.58
C SER A 272 -4.76 6.67 1.85
N LYS A 273 -5.64 5.98 1.10
CA LYS A 273 -5.72 4.51 1.07
C LYS A 273 -4.34 3.85 0.89
N ARG A 274 -3.48 4.43 0.07
CA ARG A 274 -2.13 3.91 -0.23
C ARG A 274 -1.20 3.94 0.98
N LEU A 275 -1.22 5.03 1.76
CA LEU A 275 -0.45 5.09 3.00
C LEU A 275 -0.98 4.10 4.03
N MET A 276 -2.30 3.92 4.09
CA MET A 276 -2.88 2.88 4.95
C MET A 276 -2.44 1.48 4.51
N CYS A 277 -2.40 1.21 3.21
CA CYS A 277 -1.87 -0.05 2.68
C CYS A 277 -0.39 -0.22 3.07
N PHE A 278 0.44 0.79 2.85
CA PHE A 278 1.84 0.79 3.26
C PHE A 278 1.99 0.48 4.76
N VAL A 279 1.31 1.24 5.62
CA VAL A 279 1.38 1.06 7.09
C VAL A 279 0.82 -0.30 7.53
N ARG A 280 -0.25 -0.79 6.89
CA ARG A 280 -0.73 -2.16 7.13
C ARG A 280 0.34 -3.17 6.79
N ASP A 281 0.98 -3.07 5.62
CA ASP A 281 2.01 -4.00 5.19
C ASP A 281 3.17 -3.96 6.20
N MET A 282 3.56 -2.78 6.68
CA MET A 282 4.55 -2.62 7.75
C MET A 282 4.19 -3.33 9.06
N LEU A 283 2.91 -3.46 9.38
CA LEU A 283 2.44 -4.06 10.63
C LEU A 283 2.07 -5.55 10.49
N LYS A 284 1.68 -6.01 9.30
CA LYS A 284 1.19 -7.39 9.06
C LYS A 284 2.16 -8.27 8.29
N PHE A 285 2.92 -7.72 7.36
CA PHE A 285 3.86 -8.50 6.57
C PHE A 285 5.10 -8.77 7.41
N LYS A 286 5.28 -10.04 7.82
CA LYS A 286 6.27 -10.45 8.83
C LYS A 286 7.68 -9.84 8.60
N PRO A 287 8.28 -9.89 7.40
CA PRO A 287 9.59 -9.28 7.19
C PRO A 287 9.65 -7.78 7.50
N TYR A 288 8.63 -7.01 7.12
CA TYR A 288 8.57 -5.58 7.42
C TYR A 288 8.22 -5.30 8.88
N ALA A 289 7.35 -6.13 9.47
CA ALA A 289 6.98 -6.04 10.87
C ALA A 289 8.18 -6.29 11.79
N GLU A 290 9.04 -7.26 11.47
CA GLU A 290 10.26 -7.55 12.22
C GLU A 290 11.26 -6.39 12.14
N ILE A 291 11.45 -5.79 10.96
CA ILE A 291 12.32 -4.61 10.79
C ILE A 291 11.77 -3.41 11.58
N LEU A 292 10.47 -3.13 11.47
CA LEU A 292 9.84 -2.01 12.16
C LEU A 292 9.90 -2.23 13.68
N LYS A 293 9.55 -3.43 14.17
CA LYS A 293 9.62 -3.80 15.58
C LYS A 293 11.04 -3.65 16.13
N GLY A 294 12.08 -4.05 15.39
CA GLY A 294 13.47 -3.83 15.77
C GLY A 294 13.87 -2.35 15.81
N THR A 295 13.24 -1.49 15.01
CA THR A 295 13.53 -0.05 14.92
C THR A 295 12.89 0.74 16.07
N ILE A 296 11.63 0.46 16.39
CA ILE A 296 10.82 1.25 17.35
C ILE A 296 10.63 0.56 18.71
N GLY A 297 11.01 -0.71 18.82
CA GLY A 297 10.78 -1.55 20.00
C GLY A 297 9.40 -2.19 20.01
N GLU A 298 9.32 -3.36 20.65
CA GLU A 298 8.10 -4.16 20.75
C GLU A 298 6.92 -3.43 21.40
N PRO A 299 7.07 -2.69 22.52
CA PRO A 299 5.94 -1.99 23.13
C PRO A 299 5.29 -0.94 22.22
N ALA A 300 6.10 -0.19 21.45
CA ALA A 300 5.59 0.79 20.50
C ALA A 300 4.93 0.09 19.29
N PHE A 301 5.54 -0.98 18.78
CA PHE A 301 4.96 -1.79 17.70
C PHE A 301 3.60 -2.35 18.08
N ASP A 302 3.48 -2.98 19.26
CA ASP A 302 2.23 -3.56 19.75
C ASP A 302 1.15 -2.47 19.95
N SER A 303 1.55 -1.29 20.45
CA SER A 303 0.68 -0.12 20.56
C SER A 303 0.11 0.30 19.19
N LEU A 304 0.94 0.35 18.15
CA LEU A 304 0.50 0.67 16.78
C LEU A 304 -0.44 -0.41 16.22
N TYR A 305 -0.10 -1.68 16.42
CA TYR A 305 -0.89 -2.82 15.95
C TYR A 305 -2.30 -2.81 16.58
N LEU A 306 -2.42 -2.49 17.87
CA LEU A 306 -3.70 -2.37 18.58
C LEU A 306 -4.58 -1.20 18.08
N GLN A 307 -3.99 -0.17 17.47
CA GLN A 307 -4.72 0.98 16.91
C GLN A 307 -5.30 0.70 15.51
N MET A 308 -4.78 -0.29 14.79
CA MET A 308 -5.21 -0.59 13.41
C MET A 308 -6.72 -0.71 13.23
N PRO A 309 -7.47 -1.42 14.11
CA PRO A 309 -8.92 -1.55 14.01
C PRO A 309 -9.69 -0.23 13.94
N ASP A 310 -9.19 0.79 14.63
CA ASP A 310 -9.87 2.08 14.79
C ASP A 310 -9.40 3.09 13.75
N VAL A 311 -8.17 2.96 13.27
CA VAL A 311 -7.51 3.94 12.41
C VAL A 311 -7.54 3.56 10.93
N LEU A 312 -7.26 2.29 10.59
CA LEU A 312 -7.15 1.89 9.20
C LEU A 312 -8.53 1.59 8.59
N GLU A 313 -8.80 2.23 7.45
CA GLU A 313 -9.97 1.98 6.61
C GLU A 313 -9.52 1.57 5.22
N LEU A 314 -9.36 0.27 5.01
CA LEU A 314 -9.04 -0.29 3.71
C LEU A 314 -10.21 -1.16 3.23
N PRO A 315 -11.34 -0.57 2.78
CA PRO A 315 -12.24 -1.36 1.98
C PRO A 315 -11.47 -1.75 0.70
N GLY A 316 -11.56 -3.00 0.23
CA GLY A 316 -11.20 -3.36 -1.13
C GLY A 316 -12.09 -2.60 -2.11
N ASP A 317 -11.71 -1.35 -2.36
CA ASP A 317 -12.47 -0.18 -2.83
C ASP A 317 -13.61 -0.49 -3.80
N VAL A 318 -13.29 -0.92 -5.02
CA VAL A 318 -14.31 -1.26 -6.02
C VAL A 318 -14.92 -2.64 -5.82
N TRP A 319 -14.22 -3.53 -5.12
CA TRP A 319 -14.60 -4.92 -4.96
C TRP A 319 -15.68 -5.12 -3.89
N ASN A 320 -15.66 -4.28 -2.85
CA ASN A 320 -16.73 -4.22 -1.85
C ASN A 320 -18.06 -3.68 -2.42
N ASN A 321 -18.03 -3.05 -3.61
CA ASN A 321 -19.21 -2.64 -4.36
C ASN A 321 -19.80 -3.74 -5.25
N ASN A 322 -19.18 -4.93 -5.33
CA ASN A 322 -19.72 -5.98 -6.17
C ASN A 322 -21.09 -6.45 -5.65
N ASP A 323 -22.12 -6.35 -6.48
CA ASP A 323 -23.51 -6.68 -6.11
C ASP A 323 -23.67 -8.08 -5.51
N ARG A 324 -22.98 -9.07 -6.08
CA ARG A 324 -23.07 -10.45 -5.60
C ARG A 324 -22.43 -10.57 -4.22
N PHE A 325 -21.26 -9.97 -4.05
CA PHE A 325 -20.58 -9.93 -2.75
C PHE A 325 -21.45 -9.22 -1.70
N GLN A 326 -22.02 -8.05 -2.00
CA GLN A 326 -22.87 -7.32 -1.06
C GLN A 326 -24.13 -8.12 -0.69
N LYS A 327 -24.84 -8.70 -1.66
CA LYS A 327 -26.02 -9.54 -1.38
C LYS A 327 -25.66 -10.72 -0.47
N CYS A 328 -24.50 -11.34 -0.69
CA CYS A 328 -24.02 -12.41 0.17
C CYS A 328 -23.68 -11.87 1.56
N LEU A 329 -22.82 -10.84 1.66
CA LEU A 329 -22.37 -10.27 2.93
C LEU A 329 -23.54 -9.79 3.81
N TYR A 330 -24.48 -9.05 3.23
CA TYR A 330 -25.58 -8.42 3.96
C TYR A 330 -26.91 -9.19 3.94
N ASN A 331 -26.91 -10.50 3.63
CA ASN A 331 -28.15 -11.30 3.59
C ASN A 331 -29.22 -10.73 2.64
N GLY A 332 -28.81 -10.11 1.54
CA GLY A 332 -29.70 -9.47 0.56
C GLY A 332 -29.95 -7.99 0.80
N GLU A 333 -29.64 -7.46 1.99
CA GLU A 333 -29.83 -6.05 2.35
C GLU A 333 -28.62 -5.20 1.95
N SER A 334 -28.52 -4.78 0.68
CA SER A 334 -27.43 -3.86 0.29
C SER A 334 -27.59 -2.50 0.98
N PRO A 335 -26.59 -2.05 1.76
CA PRO A 335 -26.64 -0.74 2.42
C PRO A 335 -26.45 0.40 1.40
N LYS A 336 -27.23 1.47 1.55
CA LYS A 336 -27.02 2.70 0.77
C LYS A 336 -25.75 3.44 1.25
N GLY A 337 -24.83 3.76 0.35
CA GLY A 337 -23.65 4.61 0.61
C GLY A 337 -22.31 4.01 0.18
N LYS A 338 -21.19 4.70 0.50
CA LYS A 338 -19.82 4.21 0.20
C LYS A 338 -19.52 2.90 0.99
N PRO A 339 -18.84 1.90 0.42
CA PRO A 339 -18.57 0.62 1.09
C PRO A 339 -17.76 0.69 2.38
N ASN A 340 -16.74 1.54 2.48
CA ASN A 340 -16.02 1.74 3.75
C ASN A 340 -16.99 2.10 4.87
N ILE A 341 -17.88 3.06 4.61
CA ILE A 341 -18.86 3.52 5.58
C ILE A 341 -19.80 2.37 5.96
N ALA A 342 -20.23 1.57 4.99
CA ALA A 342 -21.10 0.43 5.22
C ALA A 342 -20.44 -0.67 6.08
N ILE A 343 -19.20 -1.06 5.76
CA ILE A 343 -18.43 -2.04 6.54
C ILE A 343 -18.14 -1.51 7.94
N ARG A 344 -17.76 -0.24 8.08
CA ARG A 344 -17.51 0.40 9.39
C ARG A 344 -18.76 0.43 10.27
N LYS A 345 -19.91 0.80 9.70
CA LYS A 345 -21.20 0.75 10.42
C LYS A 345 -21.53 -0.66 10.88
N LEU A 346 -21.24 -1.66 10.06
CA LEU A 346 -21.49 -3.06 10.40
C LEU A 346 -20.57 -3.53 11.53
N TYR A 347 -19.29 -3.20 11.47
CA TYR A 347 -18.33 -3.44 12.54
C TYR A 347 -18.74 -2.76 13.85
N ALA A 348 -19.19 -1.49 13.81
CA ALA A 348 -19.67 -0.79 15.00
C ALA A 348 -20.90 -1.47 15.62
N LYS A 349 -21.84 -1.98 14.81
CA LYS A 349 -22.98 -2.77 15.28
C LYS A 349 -22.51 -4.08 15.95
N LEU A 350 -21.55 -4.78 15.35
CA LEU A 350 -20.95 -5.99 15.93
C LEU A 350 -20.31 -5.71 17.30
N CYS A 351 -19.50 -4.65 17.39
CA CYS A 351 -18.87 -4.24 18.65
C CYS A 351 -19.90 -3.90 19.73
N LYS A 352 -20.97 -3.18 19.36
CA LYS A 352 -22.07 -2.85 20.30
C LYS A 352 -22.79 -4.11 20.78
N LYS A 353 -22.98 -5.11 19.92
CA LYS A 353 -23.71 -6.35 20.23
C LYS A 353 -22.88 -7.32 21.08
N HIS A 354 -21.58 -7.43 20.81
CA HIS A 354 -20.74 -8.48 21.38
C HIS A 354 -19.66 -7.99 22.36
N GLY A 355 -19.44 -6.68 22.48
CA GLY A 355 -18.25 -6.11 23.14
C GLY A 355 -17.08 -6.06 22.16
N LYS A 356 -16.34 -4.95 22.15
CA LYS A 356 -15.25 -4.71 21.17
C LYS A 356 -14.15 -5.76 21.29
N GLU A 357 -13.83 -6.17 22.51
CA GLU A 357 -12.87 -7.21 22.87
C GLU A 357 -13.22 -8.60 22.33
N ASN A 358 -14.51 -8.85 22.05
CA ASN A 358 -14.99 -10.14 21.54
C ASN A 358 -15.14 -10.17 20.01
N VAL A 359 -14.96 -9.02 19.33
CA VAL A 359 -15.03 -8.91 17.87
C VAL A 359 -13.62 -9.07 17.28
N ARG A 360 -13.30 -10.28 16.83
CA ARG A 360 -11.99 -10.65 16.25
C ARG A 360 -11.89 -10.38 14.75
N CYS A 361 -12.46 -9.26 14.30
CA CYS A 361 -12.49 -8.89 12.89
C CYS A 361 -12.57 -7.36 12.73
N TYR A 362 -11.90 -6.81 11.72
CA TYR A 362 -11.73 -5.37 11.56
C TYR A 362 -12.03 -4.91 10.13
N PRO A 363 -12.52 -3.67 9.92
CA PRO A 363 -12.86 -3.17 8.58
C PRO A 363 -11.74 -3.24 7.55
N GLU A 364 -10.49 -3.01 7.96
CA GLU A 364 -9.32 -3.11 7.08
C GLU A 364 -9.15 -4.50 6.45
N GLN A 365 -9.59 -5.57 7.11
CA GLN A 365 -9.46 -6.93 6.59
C GLN A 365 -10.32 -7.18 5.35
N PHE A 366 -11.31 -6.30 5.10
CA PHE A 366 -12.06 -6.30 3.86
C PHE A 366 -11.25 -5.78 2.66
N ASP A 367 -9.97 -5.43 2.84
CA ASP A 367 -9.09 -5.21 1.70
C ASP A 367 -8.93 -6.50 0.90
N CYS A 368 -8.86 -7.68 1.55
CA CYS A 368 -8.67 -8.99 0.90
C CYS A 368 -9.74 -9.35 -0.15
N THR A 369 -10.84 -8.59 -0.22
CA THR A 369 -11.83 -8.68 -1.30
C THR A 369 -11.23 -8.38 -2.67
N PHE A 370 -10.10 -7.64 -2.73
CA PHE A 370 -9.38 -7.40 -3.98
C PHE A 370 -8.92 -8.69 -4.67
N SER A 371 -8.58 -9.74 -3.92
CA SER A 371 -8.23 -11.05 -4.49
C SER A 371 -9.45 -11.98 -4.56
N PHE A 372 -10.31 -11.92 -3.54
CA PHE A 372 -11.44 -12.83 -3.39
C PHE A 372 -12.58 -12.57 -4.40
N VAL A 373 -13.03 -11.32 -4.52
CA VAL A 373 -14.20 -10.96 -5.34
C VAL A 373 -13.98 -11.24 -6.83
N PRO A 374 -12.81 -10.95 -7.44
CA PRO A 374 -12.56 -11.33 -8.83
C PRO A 374 -12.69 -12.84 -9.09
N LYS A 375 -12.13 -13.67 -8.21
CA LYS A 375 -12.05 -15.14 -8.38
C LYS A 375 -13.31 -15.88 -7.96
N MET A 376 -14.13 -15.28 -7.10
CA MET A 376 -15.36 -15.89 -6.61
C MET A 376 -16.61 -15.19 -7.15
N CYS A 377 -16.79 -13.91 -6.83
CA CYS A 377 -18.04 -13.21 -7.10
C CYS A 377 -18.17 -12.67 -8.53
N LYS A 378 -17.06 -12.28 -9.16
CA LYS A 378 -16.99 -11.80 -10.56
C LYS A 378 -16.47 -12.87 -11.53
N SER A 379 -16.13 -14.05 -11.05
CA SER A 379 -15.66 -15.15 -11.91
C SER A 379 -16.68 -15.45 -13.00
N VAL A 380 -16.17 -15.70 -14.21
CA VAL A 380 -16.96 -16.14 -15.37
C VAL A 380 -17.64 -17.47 -15.05
N ASN A 381 -16.97 -18.33 -14.27
CA ASN A 381 -17.57 -19.54 -13.76
C ASN A 381 -18.45 -19.24 -12.53
N ARG A 382 -19.76 -19.13 -12.76
CA ARG A 382 -20.76 -18.85 -11.70
C ARG A 382 -20.86 -19.99 -10.68
N GLU A 383 -20.36 -21.18 -10.98
CA GLU A 383 -20.35 -22.35 -10.09
C GLU A 383 -19.44 -22.16 -8.88
N ASN A 384 -18.46 -21.25 -8.94
CA ASN A 384 -17.62 -20.90 -7.78
C ASN A 384 -18.47 -20.45 -6.58
N CYS A 385 -19.68 -19.92 -6.82
CA CYS A 385 -20.63 -19.56 -5.77
C CYS A 385 -21.16 -20.75 -4.97
N ALA A 386 -21.21 -21.95 -5.55
CA ALA A 386 -21.70 -23.16 -4.88
C ALA A 386 -20.79 -23.57 -3.71
N PHE A 387 -19.51 -23.17 -3.75
CA PHE A 387 -18.51 -23.50 -2.75
C PHE A 387 -18.11 -22.29 -1.89
N CYS A 388 -18.76 -21.14 -2.08
CA CYS A 388 -18.43 -19.90 -1.41
C CYS A 388 -19.03 -19.87 0.00
N PRO A 389 -18.21 -19.77 1.08
CA PRO A 389 -18.74 -19.73 2.43
C PRO A 389 -19.69 -18.57 2.70
N LEU A 390 -19.58 -17.45 1.94
CA LEU A 390 -20.50 -16.30 2.03
C LEU A 390 -21.88 -16.52 1.40
N ASN A 391 -22.08 -17.61 0.66
CA ASN A 391 -23.34 -17.88 -0.01
C ASN A 391 -24.43 -18.25 1.00
N ASN A 392 -25.47 -17.43 1.11
CA ASN A 392 -26.56 -17.62 2.06
C ASN A 392 -27.44 -18.85 1.78
N LYS A 393 -27.25 -19.53 0.64
CA LYS A 393 -27.93 -20.79 0.31
C LYS A 393 -27.25 -22.02 0.93
N LEU A 394 -26.06 -21.87 1.51
CA LEU A 394 -25.37 -22.96 2.21
C LEU A 394 -25.86 -23.03 3.67
N GLU A 395 -26.21 -24.23 4.11
CA GLU A 395 -26.73 -24.49 5.47
C GLU A 395 -25.68 -24.27 6.57
N SER A 396 -24.38 -24.27 6.23
CA SER A 396 -23.29 -24.08 7.19
C SER A 396 -22.12 -23.31 6.56
N PRO A 397 -21.42 -22.43 7.32
CA PRO A 397 -20.22 -21.74 6.87
C PRO A 397 -19.03 -22.70 6.89
N ARG A 398 -19.07 -23.70 6.00
CA ARG A 398 -17.99 -24.68 5.88
C ARG A 398 -17.37 -24.60 4.50
N ILE A 399 -16.06 -24.58 4.48
CA ILE A 399 -15.33 -24.94 3.26
C ILE A 399 -15.74 -26.41 2.98
N PRO A 400 -16.18 -26.76 1.78
CA PRO A 400 -16.54 -28.15 1.49
C PRO A 400 -15.40 -29.10 1.86
N ASP A 401 -15.69 -30.23 2.53
CA ASP A 401 -14.67 -31.19 2.95
C ASP A 401 -13.87 -31.71 1.73
N ASP A 402 -14.51 -31.80 0.55
CA ASP A 402 -13.89 -32.18 -0.73
C ASP A 402 -12.84 -31.16 -1.24
N PHE A 403 -12.90 -29.92 -0.77
CA PHE A 403 -11.90 -28.88 -1.07
C PHE A 403 -10.66 -28.98 -0.15
N CYS A 404 -10.74 -29.81 0.90
CA CYS A 404 -9.69 -29.97 1.89
C CYS A 404 -8.92 -31.27 1.63
N HIS A 405 -7.59 -31.20 1.63
CA HIS A 405 -6.74 -32.39 1.68
C HIS A 405 -6.09 -32.52 3.05
N ARG A 406 -5.65 -33.73 3.41
CA ARG A 406 -4.98 -34.00 4.71
C ARG A 406 -3.48 -33.69 4.72
N ILE A 407 -2.89 -33.30 3.60
CA ILE A 407 -1.44 -33.11 3.47
C ILE A 407 -1.06 -31.67 3.89
N GLY A 408 -0.65 -31.48 5.14
CA GLY A 408 -0.36 -30.15 5.70
C GLY A 408 0.68 -29.32 4.94
N GLU A 409 1.66 -29.98 4.29
CA GLU A 409 2.73 -29.32 3.53
C GLU A 409 2.29 -28.78 2.16
N LYS A 410 1.15 -29.22 1.63
CA LYS A 410 0.63 -28.73 0.34
C LYS A 410 -0.13 -27.41 0.53
N PHE A 411 -0.19 -26.61 -0.53
CA PHE A 411 -0.98 -25.38 -0.53
C PHE A 411 -2.46 -25.67 -0.30
N CYS A 412 -3.11 -24.87 0.55
CA CYS A 412 -4.53 -24.95 0.81
C CYS A 412 -5.31 -24.75 -0.51
N PRO A 413 -6.04 -25.77 -0.99
CA PRO A 413 -6.73 -25.69 -2.29
C PRO A 413 -7.78 -24.59 -2.29
N PHE A 414 -8.49 -24.42 -1.16
CA PHE A 414 -9.49 -23.37 -1.02
C PHE A 414 -8.90 -21.97 -1.19
N LEU A 415 -7.81 -21.65 -0.49
CA LEU A 415 -7.19 -20.32 -0.57
C LEU A 415 -6.58 -20.04 -1.95
N LEU A 416 -5.98 -21.05 -2.57
CA LEU A 416 -5.44 -20.96 -3.93
C LEU A 416 -6.58 -20.68 -4.93
N PHE A 417 -7.70 -21.36 -4.78
CA PHE A 417 -8.86 -21.20 -5.66
C PHE A 417 -9.59 -19.87 -5.42
N SER A 418 -9.88 -19.54 -4.16
CA SER A 418 -10.72 -18.39 -3.80
C SER A 418 -10.00 -17.06 -3.89
N CYS A 419 -8.68 -17.05 -3.67
CA CYS A 419 -7.89 -15.83 -3.57
C CYS A 419 -6.60 -15.87 -4.40
N GLY A 420 -6.12 -17.05 -4.80
CA GLY A 420 -4.78 -17.20 -5.40
C GLY A 420 -3.66 -17.23 -4.37
N PHE A 421 -3.97 -17.30 -3.08
CA PHE A 421 -2.96 -17.27 -2.02
C PHE A 421 -2.25 -18.62 -1.91
N LYS A 422 -0.91 -18.58 -1.93
CA LYS A 422 -0.02 -19.74 -1.78
C LYS A 422 0.31 -19.97 -0.30
N ALA A 423 -0.68 -20.35 0.50
CA ALA A 423 -0.48 -20.69 1.92
C ALA A 423 -0.51 -22.22 2.12
N ARG A 424 0.46 -22.81 2.84
CA ARG A 424 0.41 -24.25 3.16
C ARG A 424 -0.74 -24.51 4.12
N CYS A 425 -1.39 -25.65 3.97
CA CYS A 425 -2.58 -25.98 4.76
C CYS A 425 -2.28 -25.98 6.27
N LYS A 426 -1.11 -26.50 6.69
CA LYS A 426 -0.68 -26.47 8.10
C LYS A 426 -0.52 -25.07 8.69
N ASP A 427 -0.20 -24.06 7.86
CA ASP A 427 0.05 -22.69 8.32
C ASP A 427 -1.26 -21.94 8.63
N VAL A 428 -2.38 -22.42 8.06
CA VAL A 428 -3.70 -21.79 8.16
C VAL A 428 -4.75 -22.66 8.84
N ILE A 429 -4.45 -23.92 9.15
CA ILE A 429 -5.44 -24.89 9.66
C ILE A 429 -6.06 -24.44 10.98
N ASP A 430 -5.26 -23.81 11.85
CA ASP A 430 -5.73 -23.29 13.14
C ASP A 430 -6.69 -22.11 12.99
N LEU A 431 -6.72 -21.49 11.81
CA LEU A 431 -7.53 -20.35 11.45
C LEU A 431 -8.77 -20.76 10.65
N CYS A 432 -8.81 -22.02 10.21
CA CYS A 432 -9.82 -22.52 9.31
C CYS A 432 -11.17 -22.59 10.03
N PRO A 433 -12.25 -22.03 9.45
CA PRO A 433 -13.58 -22.07 10.05
C PRO A 433 -14.16 -23.50 10.20
N ASN A 434 -13.55 -24.51 9.58
CA ASN A 434 -13.97 -25.91 9.65
C ASN A 434 -13.41 -26.70 10.86
N ARG A 435 -12.55 -26.10 11.69
CA ARG A 435 -11.73 -26.85 12.67
C ARG A 435 -12.52 -27.57 13.78
N GLU A 436 -13.83 -27.35 13.92
CA GLU A 436 -14.68 -28.06 14.89
C GLU A 436 -14.94 -29.54 14.53
N LYS A 437 -14.06 -30.22 13.78
CA LYS A 437 -14.11 -31.66 13.51
C LYS A 437 -12.78 -32.33 13.78
#